data_AF-A0A2M7ZHI0-F1
#
_entry.id   AF-A0A2M7ZHI0-F1
#
_cell.length_a   1.000
_cell.length_b   1.000
_cell.length_c   1.000
_cell.angle_alpha   90.00
_cell.angle_beta   90.00
_cell.angle_gamma   90.00
#
_symmetry.space_group_name_H-M   'P 1'
#
loop_
_entity.id
_entity.type
_entity.pdbx_description
1 polymer ?
#
loop_
_entity_poly.entity_id
_entity_poly.type
_entity_poly.pdbx_seq_one_letter_code
_entity_poly.pdbx_strand_id
1 'polypeptide(L)'
;MLKNLAHLKKYFFRYKTKFILGFIFILFSNIGQIYIPLLLKDSINELQNHLDINLIIKNVLLIVATALVAGVFRFLIRQTIILASREIEFDLRQDFWAHIQKLPLRFFQNNSTGNIMAHATSDISAVRMFVGPSIMYSTDTGLRFLLILPMMLWMSVPLTIYALLPLPILSFAVYFVMKKVHTRYTKIQEKFSDLTTKAQENFSGIRVIKSYFREEFEISEFTKESQEYLNRNMALVKIRSLFQP
;
A
#
# COMPACT_ATOMS: atom_id res chain seq x y z
N MET A 1 9.30 -0.64 -16.72
CA MET A 1 9.22 -0.58 -15.23
C MET A 1 10.07 -1.67 -14.56
N LEU A 2 9.89 -2.97 -14.85
CA LEU A 2 10.66 -4.07 -14.22
C LEU A 2 12.18 -4.06 -14.46
N LYS A 3 12.66 -3.55 -15.62
CA LYS A 3 14.10 -3.43 -15.92
C LYS A 3 14.82 -2.45 -14.98
N ASN A 4 14.15 -1.39 -14.51
CA ASN A 4 14.76 -0.38 -13.63
C ASN A 4 14.97 -0.92 -12.20
N LEU A 5 14.18 -1.92 -11.78
CA LEU A 5 14.35 -2.62 -10.50
C LEU A 5 15.58 -3.54 -10.49
N ALA A 6 16.20 -3.82 -11.64
CA ALA A 6 17.39 -4.66 -11.71
C ALA A 6 18.58 -4.05 -10.94
N HIS A 7 18.65 -2.72 -10.83
CA HIS A 7 19.66 -2.04 -10.02
C HIS A 7 19.51 -2.30 -8.52
N LEU A 8 18.31 -2.67 -8.06
CA LEU A 8 18.07 -3.05 -6.66
C LEU A 8 18.58 -4.46 -6.33
N LYS A 9 18.89 -5.29 -7.33
CA LYS A 9 19.35 -6.67 -7.11
C LYS A 9 20.56 -6.72 -6.19
N LYS A 10 21.52 -5.81 -6.33
CA LYS A 10 22.70 -5.73 -5.46
C LYS A 10 22.30 -5.67 -3.98
N TYR A 11 21.32 -4.83 -3.64
CA TYR A 11 20.83 -4.66 -2.28
C TYR A 11 20.03 -5.87 -1.81
N PHE A 12 19.18 -6.46 -2.67
CA PHE A 12 18.47 -7.70 -2.36
C PHE A 12 19.42 -8.87 -2.07
N PHE A 13 20.48 -9.03 -2.87
CA PHE A 13 21.47 -10.08 -2.66
C PHE A 13 22.26 -9.89 -1.37
N ARG A 14 22.55 -8.64 -0.98
CA ARG A 14 23.22 -8.32 0.29
C ARG A 14 22.39 -8.75 1.50
N TYR A 15 21.07 -8.53 1.48
CA TYR A 15 20.16 -8.85 2.58
C TYR A 15 19.32 -10.12 2.36
N LYS A 16 19.71 -10.99 1.42
CA LYS A 16 18.94 -12.18 1.02
C LYS A 16 18.60 -13.10 2.19
N THR A 17 19.51 -13.25 3.15
CA THR A 17 19.31 -14.10 4.33
C THR A 17 18.17 -13.58 5.20
N LYS A 18 18.08 -12.27 5.41
CA LYS A 18 16.98 -11.64 6.16
C LYS A 18 15.65 -11.83 5.45
N PHE A 19 15.60 -11.69 4.12
CA PHE A 19 14.37 -11.93 3.35
C PHE A 19 13.94 -13.40 3.37
N ILE A 20 14.87 -14.35 3.25
CA ILE A 20 14.58 -15.79 3.31
C ILE A 20 14.07 -16.17 4.70
N LEU A 21 14.73 -15.70 5.78
CA LEU A 21 14.26 -15.92 7.15
C LEU A 21 12.88 -15.28 7.37
N GLY A 22 12.68 -14.07 6.86
CA GLY A 22 11.39 -13.39 6.89
C GLY A 22 10.28 -14.20 6.22
N PHE A 23 10.55 -14.78 5.06
CA PHE A 23 9.61 -15.68 4.36
C PHE A 23 9.26 -16.91 5.20
N ILE A 24 10.26 -17.54 5.81
CA ILE A 24 10.07 -18.69 6.71
C ILE A 24 9.21 -18.29 7.92
N PHE A 25 9.47 -17.13 8.52
CA PHE A 25 8.66 -16.63 9.65
C PHE A 25 7.23 -16.28 9.24
N ILE A 26 7.01 -15.74 8.04
CA ILE A 26 5.66 -15.55 7.48
C ILE A 26 4.93 -16.89 7.39
N LEU A 27 5.60 -17.94 6.89
CA LEU A 27 5.02 -19.28 6.78
C LEU A 27 4.56 -19.80 8.15
N PHE A 28 5.44 -19.82 9.15
CA PHE A 28 5.11 -20.31 10.49
C PHE A 28 4.05 -19.46 11.20
N SER A 29 4.14 -18.13 11.07
CA SER A 29 3.12 -17.21 11.58
C SER A 29 1.74 -17.51 11.00
N ASN A 30 1.65 -17.77 9.69
CA ASN A 30 0.39 -18.09 9.05
C ASN A 30 -0.15 -19.46 9.45
N ILE A 31 0.72 -20.49 9.54
CA ILE A 31 0.32 -21.80 10.06
C ILE A 31 -0.28 -21.67 11.47
N GLY A 32 0.37 -20.93 12.37
CA GLY A 32 -0.16 -20.68 13.71
C GLY A 32 -1.52 -19.97 13.69
N GLN A 33 -1.67 -18.93 12.85
CA GLN A 33 -2.95 -18.21 12.72
C GLN A 33 -4.07 -19.08 12.13
N ILE A 34 -3.74 -20.05 11.28
CA ILE A 34 -4.69 -20.99 10.68
C ILE A 34 -5.09 -22.09 11.67
N TYR A 35 -4.20 -22.44 12.60
CA TYR A 35 -4.49 -23.45 13.61
C TYR A 35 -5.49 -22.97 14.67
N ILE A 36 -5.54 -21.68 14.97
CA ILE A 36 -6.51 -21.09 15.90
C ILE A 36 -7.98 -21.40 15.52
N PRO A 37 -8.47 -21.13 14.31
CA PRO A 37 -9.84 -21.47 13.93
C PRO A 37 -10.12 -22.99 13.88
N LEU A 38 -9.11 -23.85 13.67
CA LEU A 38 -9.29 -25.30 13.81
C LEU A 38 -9.54 -25.70 15.26
N LEU A 39 -8.72 -25.19 16.19
CA LEU A 39 -8.92 -25.46 17.61
C LEU A 39 -10.28 -24.94 18.09
N LEU A 40 -10.73 -23.80 17.57
CA LEU A 40 -12.07 -23.28 17.83
C LEU A 40 -13.16 -24.22 17.28
N LYS A 41 -13.01 -24.71 16.04
CA LYS A 41 -13.94 -25.69 15.45
C LYS A 41 -14.02 -26.95 16.31
N ASP A 42 -12.88 -27.51 16.68
CA ASP A 42 -12.82 -28.76 17.46
C ASP A 42 -13.44 -28.55 18.85
N SER A 43 -13.17 -27.41 19.49
CA SER A 43 -13.79 -27.03 20.77
C SER A 43 -15.32 -26.92 20.67
N ILE A 44 -15.85 -26.34 19.58
CA ILE A 44 -17.30 -26.24 19.37
C ILE A 44 -17.93 -27.62 19.15
N ASN A 45 -17.28 -28.50 18.39
CA ASN A 45 -17.77 -29.85 18.15
C ASN A 45 -17.78 -30.71 19.42
N GLU A 46 -16.75 -30.56 20.27
CA GLU A 46 -16.67 -31.25 21.56
C GLU A 46 -17.80 -30.79 22.50
N LEU A 47 -18.04 -29.49 22.60
CA LEU A 47 -19.15 -28.92 23.38
C LEU A 47 -20.53 -29.48 22.99
N GLN A 48 -20.73 -29.82 21.72
CA GLN A 48 -22.00 -30.39 21.24
C GLN A 48 -22.17 -31.88 21.58
N ASN A 49 -21.08 -32.64 21.66
CA ASN A 49 -21.14 -34.09 21.87
C ASN A 49 -20.98 -34.46 23.35
N HIS A 50 -19.95 -33.94 24.03
CA HIS A 50 -19.63 -34.26 25.42
C HIS A 50 -18.97 -33.06 26.14
N LEU A 51 -19.54 -32.64 27.28
CA LEU A 51 -18.98 -31.58 28.12
C LEU A 51 -17.79 -32.09 28.95
N ASP A 52 -16.61 -32.19 28.33
CA ASP A 52 -15.35 -32.40 29.05
C ASP A 52 -14.62 -31.06 29.28
N ILE A 53 -14.73 -30.54 30.51
CA ILE A 53 -14.13 -29.27 30.92
C ILE A 53 -12.60 -29.29 30.79
N ASN A 54 -11.95 -30.44 31.00
CA ASN A 54 -10.48 -30.53 30.90
C ASN A 54 -10.01 -30.39 29.45
N LEU A 55 -10.77 -30.95 28.51
CA LEU A 55 -10.50 -30.86 27.08
C LEU A 55 -10.66 -29.42 26.58
N ILE A 56 -11.71 -28.73 27.04
CA ILE A 56 -11.95 -27.31 26.73
C ILE A 56 -10.81 -26.44 27.25
N ILE A 57 -10.39 -26.62 28.51
CA ILE A 57 -9.27 -25.85 29.10
C ILE A 57 -7.98 -26.10 28.30
N LYS A 58 -7.72 -27.35 27.90
CA LYS A 58 -6.56 -27.70 27.06
C LYS A 58 -6.62 -26.97 25.70
N ASN A 59 -7.78 -26.94 25.04
CA ASN A 59 -7.94 -26.26 23.77
C ASN A 59 -7.77 -24.74 23.90
N VAL A 60 -8.29 -24.13 24.97
CA VAL A 60 -8.09 -22.70 25.27
C VAL A 60 -6.59 -22.41 25.48
N LEU A 61 -5.88 -23.23 26.26
CA LEU A 61 -4.43 -23.10 26.45
C LEU A 61 -3.66 -23.24 25.13
N LEU A 62 -4.05 -24.18 24.27
CA LEU A 62 -3.47 -24.35 22.94
C LEU A 62 -3.72 -23.13 22.05
N ILE A 63 -4.91 -22.53 22.08
CA ILE A 63 -5.22 -21.30 21.34
C ILE A 63 -4.32 -20.17 21.81
N VAL A 64 -4.18 -19.96 23.12
CA VAL A 64 -3.32 -18.92 23.70
C VAL A 64 -1.86 -19.17 23.32
N ALA A 65 -1.36 -20.39 23.49
CA ALA A 65 0.01 -20.75 23.14
C ALA A 65 0.29 -20.53 21.64
N THR A 66 -0.62 -20.95 20.78
CA THR A 66 -0.51 -20.77 19.31
C THR A 66 -0.55 -19.29 18.93
N ALA A 67 -1.42 -18.50 19.55
CA ALA A 67 -1.49 -17.05 19.33
C ALA A 67 -0.20 -16.34 19.75
N LEU A 68 0.40 -16.73 20.89
CA LEU A 68 1.68 -16.20 21.34
C LEU A 68 2.81 -16.56 20.36
N VAL A 69 2.89 -17.83 19.94
CA VAL A 69 3.88 -18.28 18.96
C VAL A 69 3.74 -17.53 17.63
N ALA A 70 2.51 -17.39 17.12
CA ALA A 70 2.25 -16.59 15.92
C ALA A 70 2.63 -15.12 16.12
N GLY A 71 2.39 -14.55 17.30
CA GLY A 71 2.81 -13.20 17.68
C GLY A 71 4.33 -13.02 17.68
N VAL A 72 5.07 -13.98 18.21
CA VAL A 72 6.55 -14.00 18.17
C VAL A 72 7.05 -14.04 16.73
N PHE A 73 6.50 -14.91 15.89
CA PHE A 73 6.88 -14.92 14.47
C PHE A 73 6.52 -13.61 13.77
N ARG A 74 5.36 -13.00 14.07
CA ARG A 74 5.02 -11.65 13.56
C ARG A 74 6.05 -10.60 13.96
N PHE A 75 6.54 -10.64 15.19
CA PHE A 75 7.62 -9.76 15.64
C PHE A 75 8.92 -10.04 14.84
N LEU A 76 9.30 -11.31 14.67
CA LEU A 76 10.49 -11.70 13.91
C LEU A 76 10.42 -11.30 12.43
N ILE A 77 9.24 -11.33 11.80
CA ILE A 77 9.02 -10.82 10.44
C ILE A 77 9.36 -9.33 10.38
N ARG A 78 8.94 -8.54 11.38
CA ARG A 78 9.31 -7.12 11.46
C ARG A 78 10.81 -6.94 11.64
N GLN A 79 11.44 -7.73 12.52
CA GLN A 79 12.89 -7.67 12.76
C GLN A 79 13.74 -8.09 11.56
N THR A 80 13.18 -8.87 10.64
CA THR A 80 13.88 -9.33 9.43
C THR A 80 13.58 -8.44 8.23
N ILE A 81 12.35 -8.47 7.71
CA ILE A 81 12.00 -7.81 6.45
C ILE A 81 11.98 -6.29 6.59
N ILE A 82 11.35 -5.76 7.65
CA ILE A 82 11.19 -4.31 7.81
C ILE A 82 12.53 -3.66 8.14
N LEU A 83 13.33 -4.24 9.04
CA LEU A 83 14.67 -3.73 9.30
C LEU A 83 15.58 -3.86 8.08
N ALA A 84 15.56 -4.98 7.35
CA ALA A 84 16.31 -5.10 6.09
C ALA A 84 15.93 -3.98 5.10
N SER A 85 14.65 -3.62 5.00
CA SER A 85 14.24 -2.50 4.15
C SER A 85 14.84 -1.15 4.59
N ARG A 86 15.02 -0.93 5.90
CA ARG A 86 15.63 0.29 6.45
C ARG A 86 17.15 0.32 6.20
N GLU A 87 17.82 -0.82 6.29
CA GLU A 87 19.24 -0.92 5.95
C GLU A 87 19.47 -0.70 4.45
N ILE A 88 18.58 -1.22 3.60
CA ILE A 88 18.59 -0.93 2.16
C ILE A 88 18.36 0.57 1.90
N GLU A 89 17.41 1.19 2.61
CA GLU A 89 17.18 2.65 2.53
C GLU A 89 18.44 3.43 2.88
N PHE A 90 19.13 3.03 3.96
CA PHE A 90 20.38 3.64 4.40
C PHE A 90 21.48 3.50 3.34
N ASP A 91 21.71 2.28 2.82
CA ASP A 91 22.71 2.04 1.78
C ASP A 91 22.40 2.81 0.49
N LEU A 92 21.12 2.91 0.11
CA LEU A 92 20.69 3.68 -1.06
C LEU A 92 20.98 5.17 -0.90
N ARG A 93 20.74 5.74 0.29
CA ARG A 93 21.08 7.15 0.59
C ARG A 93 22.58 7.38 0.55
N GLN A 94 23.36 6.43 1.07
CA GLN A 94 24.83 6.48 1.04
C GLN A 94 25.35 6.48 -0.40
N ASP A 95 24.91 5.53 -1.23
CA ASP A 95 25.32 5.42 -2.64
C ASP A 95 24.85 6.65 -3.44
N PHE A 96 23.64 7.15 -3.18
CA PHE A 96 23.12 8.38 -3.78
C PHE A 96 24.00 9.59 -3.44
N TRP A 97 24.29 9.80 -2.15
CA TRP A 97 25.10 10.93 -1.69
C TRP A 97 26.53 10.86 -2.22
N ALA A 98 27.15 9.67 -2.21
CA ALA A 98 28.49 9.45 -2.75
C ALA A 98 28.56 9.73 -4.27
N HIS A 99 27.48 9.50 -5.00
CA HIS A 99 27.40 9.84 -6.42
C HIS A 99 27.23 11.34 -6.64
N ILE A 100 26.31 11.98 -5.90
CA ILE A 100 26.05 13.43 -6.00
C ILE A 100 27.34 14.24 -5.78
N GLN A 101 28.16 13.90 -4.78
CA GLN A 101 29.42 14.62 -4.51
C GLN A 101 30.44 14.57 -5.66
N LYS A 102 30.33 13.61 -6.58
CA LYS A 102 31.25 13.45 -7.72
C LYS A 102 30.76 14.16 -8.97
N LEU A 103 29.54 14.71 -8.96
CA LEU A 103 28.95 15.36 -10.13
C LEU A 103 29.57 16.75 -10.36
N PRO A 104 29.73 17.18 -11.63
CA PRO A 104 30.29 18.49 -11.95
C PRO A 104 29.31 19.62 -11.57
N LEU A 105 29.83 20.82 -11.34
CA LEU A 105 29.04 22.01 -11.00
C LEU A 105 27.88 22.25 -11.98
N ARG A 106 28.07 21.97 -13.28
CA ARG A 106 27.05 22.09 -14.32
C ARG A 106 25.78 21.29 -14.02
N PHE A 107 25.90 20.13 -13.34
CA PHE A 107 24.74 19.35 -12.93
C PHE A 107 23.87 20.14 -11.93
N PHE A 108 24.49 20.78 -10.94
CA PHE A 108 23.81 21.57 -9.92
C PHE A 108 23.25 22.90 -10.44
N GLN A 109 23.82 23.43 -11.52
CA GLN A 109 23.25 24.61 -12.21
C GLN A 109 21.97 24.25 -12.98
N ASN A 110 21.89 23.02 -13.51
CA ASN A 110 20.74 22.57 -14.30
C ASN A 110 19.65 21.87 -13.47
N ASN A 111 19.92 21.52 -12.21
CA ASN A 111 18.99 20.80 -11.35
C ASN A 111 18.83 21.54 -10.02
N SER A 112 17.58 21.86 -9.67
CA SER A 112 17.30 22.53 -8.41
C SER A 112 17.64 21.65 -7.21
N THR A 113 18.16 22.26 -6.14
CA THR A 113 18.45 21.57 -4.88
C THR A 113 17.22 20.84 -4.33
N GLY A 114 16.03 21.45 -4.50
CA GLY A 114 14.76 20.82 -4.11
C GLY A 114 14.48 19.51 -4.85
N ASN A 115 14.77 19.45 -6.16
CA ASN A 115 14.60 18.21 -6.93
C ASN A 115 15.55 17.10 -6.46
N ILE A 116 16.81 17.46 -6.19
CA ILE A 116 17.80 16.50 -5.66
C ILE A 116 17.36 15.99 -4.28
N MET A 117 16.87 16.88 -3.41
CA MET A 117 16.35 16.51 -2.09
C MET A 117 15.11 15.61 -2.16
N ALA A 118 14.21 15.85 -3.12
CA ALA A 118 13.03 15.00 -3.34
C ALA A 118 13.44 13.56 -3.70
N HIS A 119 14.42 13.40 -4.60
CA HIS A 119 14.98 12.08 -4.92
C HIS A 119 15.67 11.43 -3.70
N ALA A 120 16.45 12.21 -2.94
CA ALA A 120 17.18 11.71 -1.76
C ALA A 120 16.28 11.28 -0.59
N THR A 121 15.02 11.72 -0.56
CA THR A 121 14.10 11.51 0.56
C THR A 121 12.87 10.72 0.15
N SER A 122 11.99 11.33 -0.65
CA SER A 122 10.70 10.76 -1.06
C SER A 122 10.87 9.51 -1.91
N ASP A 123 11.70 9.57 -2.95
CA ASP A 123 11.84 8.46 -3.89
C ASP A 123 12.55 7.26 -3.26
N ILE A 124 13.62 7.51 -2.48
CA ILE A 124 14.29 6.44 -1.73
C ILE A 124 13.35 5.82 -0.68
N SER A 125 12.52 6.62 -0.01
CA SER A 125 11.50 6.11 0.91
C SER A 125 10.43 5.28 0.19
N ALA A 126 10.05 5.66 -1.03
CA ALA A 126 9.12 4.90 -1.87
C ALA A 126 9.73 3.54 -2.26
N VAL A 127 11.01 3.51 -2.63
CA VAL A 127 11.75 2.25 -2.88
C VAL A 127 11.76 1.37 -1.64
N ARG A 128 12.02 1.93 -0.46
CA ARG A 128 11.94 1.18 0.81
C ARG A 128 10.56 0.58 1.04
N MET A 129 9.50 1.36 0.84
CA MET A 129 8.12 0.90 1.00
C MET A 129 7.82 -0.31 0.11
N PHE A 130 8.33 -0.28 -1.12
CA PHE A 130 8.23 -1.40 -2.05
C PHE A 130 9.01 -2.63 -1.56
N VAL A 131 10.29 -2.49 -1.19
CA VAL A 131 11.14 -3.66 -0.85
C VAL A 131 10.86 -4.24 0.54
N GLY A 132 10.24 -3.51 1.45
CA GLY A 132 9.90 -3.98 2.80
C GLY A 132 8.41 -4.32 2.92
N PRO A 133 7.56 -3.34 3.31
CA PRO A 133 6.13 -3.55 3.52
C PRO A 133 5.39 -4.21 2.36
N SER A 134 5.58 -3.75 1.11
CA SER A 134 4.83 -4.32 -0.03
C SER A 134 5.17 -5.80 -0.25
N ILE A 135 6.46 -6.16 -0.25
CA ILE A 135 6.89 -7.57 -0.36
C ILE A 135 6.35 -8.39 0.81
N MET A 136 6.45 -7.88 2.04
CA MET A 136 5.94 -8.56 3.23
C MET A 136 4.44 -8.87 3.11
N TYR A 137 3.61 -7.86 2.83
CA TYR A 137 2.16 -8.03 2.77
C TYR A 137 1.72 -8.88 1.57
N SER A 138 2.35 -8.73 0.40
CA SER A 138 2.04 -9.56 -0.76
C SER A 138 2.39 -11.02 -0.52
N THR A 139 3.54 -11.28 0.11
CA THR A 139 3.98 -12.63 0.46
C THR A 139 3.07 -13.25 1.52
N ASP A 140 2.76 -12.50 2.58
CA ASP A 140 1.85 -12.93 3.65
C ASP A 140 0.46 -13.24 3.10
N THR A 141 -0.12 -12.34 2.32
CA THR A 141 -1.44 -12.54 1.70
C THR A 141 -1.43 -13.74 0.75
N GLY A 142 -0.41 -13.86 -0.09
CA GLY A 142 -0.28 -14.96 -1.04
C GLY A 142 -0.13 -16.32 -0.35
N LEU A 143 0.78 -16.43 0.63
CA LEU A 143 0.96 -17.65 1.43
C LEU A 143 -0.31 -18.01 2.21
N ARG A 144 -0.94 -17.02 2.86
CA ARG A 144 -2.17 -17.22 3.60
C ARG A 144 -3.30 -17.72 2.70
N PHE A 145 -3.44 -17.17 1.50
CA PHE A 145 -4.38 -17.67 0.51
C PHE A 145 -4.08 -19.12 0.08
N LEU A 146 -2.81 -19.41 -0.23
CA LEU A 146 -2.36 -20.76 -0.61
C LEU A 146 -2.51 -21.81 0.49
N LEU A 147 -2.48 -21.41 1.77
CA LEU A 147 -2.67 -22.32 2.89
C LEU A 147 -4.16 -22.49 3.25
N ILE A 148 -4.92 -21.40 3.28
CA ILE A 148 -6.33 -21.43 3.70
C ILE A 148 -7.21 -22.09 2.64
N LEU A 149 -7.01 -21.80 1.36
CA LEU A 149 -7.91 -22.28 0.30
C LEU A 149 -7.94 -23.83 0.20
N PRO A 150 -6.80 -24.54 0.13
CA PRO A 150 -6.82 -26.01 0.12
C PRO A 150 -7.44 -26.61 1.38
N MET A 151 -7.22 -25.97 2.52
CA MET A 151 -7.76 -26.40 3.80
C MET A 151 -9.28 -26.22 3.91
N MET A 152 -9.82 -25.13 3.37
CA MET A 152 -11.26 -24.94 3.24
C MET A 152 -11.87 -26.00 2.32
N LEU A 153 -11.25 -26.25 1.16
CA LEU A 153 -11.69 -27.28 0.21
C LEU A 153 -11.65 -28.69 0.82
N TRP A 154 -10.63 -29.00 1.61
CA TRP A 154 -10.52 -30.26 2.35
C TRP A 154 -11.62 -30.42 3.39
N MET A 155 -12.03 -29.33 4.05
CA MET A 155 -13.08 -29.37 5.07
C MET A 155 -14.49 -29.48 4.48
N SER A 156 -14.82 -28.66 3.49
CA SER A 156 -16.10 -28.74 2.78
C SER A 156 -16.06 -27.94 1.48
N VAL A 157 -16.06 -28.64 0.34
CA VAL A 157 -16.16 -28.04 -0.98
C VAL A 157 -17.43 -27.18 -1.16
N PRO A 158 -18.65 -27.64 -0.85
CA PRO A 158 -19.86 -26.82 -1.09
C PRO A 158 -19.86 -25.54 -0.25
N LEU A 159 -19.46 -25.63 1.03
CA LEU A 159 -19.41 -24.47 1.91
C LEU A 159 -18.33 -23.46 1.46
N THR A 160 -17.20 -23.95 0.96
CA THR A 160 -16.14 -23.11 0.39
C THR A 160 -16.62 -22.35 -0.84
N ILE A 161 -17.35 -23.01 -1.75
CA ILE A 161 -17.92 -22.35 -2.93
C ILE A 161 -18.90 -21.26 -2.50
N TYR A 162 -19.81 -21.53 -1.55
CA TYR A 162 -20.74 -20.52 -1.05
C TYR A 162 -20.02 -19.34 -0.38
N ALA A 163 -18.93 -19.58 0.35
CA ALA A 163 -18.12 -18.54 0.96
C ALA A 163 -17.35 -17.69 -0.08
N LEU A 164 -16.91 -18.28 -1.19
CA LEU A 164 -16.14 -17.58 -2.24
C LEU A 164 -17.02 -16.91 -3.30
N LEU A 165 -18.25 -17.38 -3.50
CA LEU A 165 -19.16 -16.89 -4.54
C LEU A 165 -19.43 -15.36 -4.49
N PRO A 166 -19.51 -14.70 -3.31
CA PRO A 166 -19.61 -13.25 -3.24
C PRO A 166 -18.38 -12.51 -3.76
N LEU A 167 -17.18 -13.12 -3.73
CA LEU A 167 -15.93 -12.42 -4.08
C LEU A 167 -15.85 -12.01 -5.56
N PRO A 168 -16.16 -12.86 -6.56
CA PRO A 168 -16.22 -12.43 -7.96
C PRO A 168 -17.23 -11.31 -8.19
N ILE A 169 -18.41 -11.39 -7.58
CA ILE A 169 -19.47 -10.38 -7.72
C ILE A 169 -18.99 -9.03 -7.16
N LEU A 170 -18.42 -9.06 -5.95
CA LEU A 170 -17.83 -7.88 -5.31
C LEU A 170 -16.68 -7.32 -6.15
N SER A 171 -15.80 -8.18 -6.66
CA SER A 171 -14.65 -7.79 -7.47
C SER A 171 -15.08 -7.07 -8.75
N PHE A 172 -16.12 -7.56 -9.41
CA PHE A 172 -16.69 -6.94 -10.61
C PHE A 172 -17.35 -5.59 -10.31
N ALA A 173 -18.13 -5.52 -9.23
CA ALA A 173 -18.74 -4.28 -8.76
C ALA A 173 -17.68 -3.20 -8.44
N VAL A 174 -16.65 -3.57 -7.68
CA VAL A 174 -15.52 -2.71 -7.34
C VAL A 174 -14.78 -2.27 -8.60
N TYR A 175 -14.50 -3.18 -9.54
CA TYR A 175 -13.81 -2.85 -10.79
C TYR A 175 -14.54 -1.78 -11.59
N PHE A 176 -15.87 -1.90 -11.77
CA PHE A 176 -16.65 -0.90 -12.49
C PHE A 176 -16.63 0.47 -11.82
N VAL A 177 -16.77 0.49 -10.50
CA VAL A 177 -16.78 1.72 -9.72
C VAL A 177 -15.41 2.37 -9.77
N MET A 178 -14.35 1.58 -9.56
CA MET A 178 -12.98 2.07 -9.58
C MET A 178 -12.60 2.63 -10.95
N LYS A 179 -13.08 2.02 -12.04
CA LYS A 179 -12.92 2.57 -13.40
C LYS A 179 -13.56 3.95 -13.53
N LYS A 180 -14.80 4.13 -13.03
CA LYS A 180 -15.49 5.43 -13.03
C LYS A 180 -14.76 6.46 -12.16
N VAL A 181 -14.34 6.07 -10.96
CA VAL A 181 -13.57 6.91 -10.03
C VAL A 181 -12.27 7.36 -10.67
N HIS A 182 -11.51 6.44 -11.28
CA HIS A 182 -10.25 6.74 -11.94
C HIS A 182 -10.43 7.77 -13.05
N THR A 183 -11.37 7.56 -13.98
CA THR A 183 -11.65 8.52 -15.06
C THR A 183 -12.06 9.90 -14.54
N ARG A 184 -12.92 9.98 -13.51
CA ARG A 184 -13.35 11.25 -12.93
C ARG A 184 -12.20 11.95 -12.20
N TYR A 185 -11.39 11.19 -11.48
CA TYR A 185 -10.22 11.70 -10.77
C TYR A 185 -9.16 12.26 -11.74
N THR A 186 -8.89 11.58 -12.86
CA THR A 186 -7.99 12.11 -13.91
C THR A 186 -8.46 13.47 -14.43
N LYS A 187 -9.77 13.62 -14.73
CA LYS A 187 -10.34 14.90 -15.17
C LYS A 187 -10.30 16.01 -14.12
N ILE A 188 -10.34 15.65 -12.84
CA ILE A 188 -10.17 16.60 -11.73
C ILE A 188 -8.72 17.04 -11.67
N GLN A 189 -7.77 16.11 -11.82
CA GLN A 189 -6.34 16.40 -11.80
C GLN A 189 -5.90 17.29 -12.98
N GLU A 190 -6.45 17.04 -14.18
CA GLU A 190 -6.26 17.91 -15.35
C GLU A 190 -6.73 19.35 -15.06
N LYS A 191 -7.97 19.50 -14.57
CA LYS A 191 -8.52 20.83 -14.24
C LYS A 191 -7.76 21.53 -13.11
N PHE A 192 -7.27 20.77 -12.13
CA PHE A 192 -6.40 21.31 -11.07
C PHE A 192 -5.08 21.83 -11.63
N SER A 193 -4.51 21.13 -12.63
CA SER A 193 -3.32 21.59 -13.34
C SER A 193 -3.60 22.91 -14.06
N ASP A 194 -4.71 23.01 -14.80
CA ASP A 194 -5.10 24.24 -15.51
C ASP A 194 -5.25 25.42 -14.55
N LEU A 195 -5.94 25.22 -13.42
CA LEU A 195 -6.10 26.23 -12.37
C LEU A 195 -4.77 26.69 -11.79
N THR A 196 -3.86 25.75 -11.53
CA THR A 196 -2.55 26.06 -10.96
C THR A 196 -1.68 26.82 -11.96
N THR A 197 -1.69 26.42 -13.23
CA THR A 197 -1.01 27.15 -14.32
C THR A 197 -1.55 28.56 -14.43
N LYS A 198 -2.88 28.74 -14.48
CA LYS A 198 -3.51 30.07 -14.57
C LYS A 198 -3.14 30.95 -13.37
N ALA A 199 -3.13 30.39 -12.15
CA ALA A 199 -2.69 31.11 -10.96
C ALA A 199 -1.21 31.55 -11.08
N GLN A 200 -0.32 30.65 -11.51
CA GLN A 200 1.09 30.94 -11.71
C GLN A 200 1.30 32.05 -12.76
N GLU A 201 0.60 31.98 -13.90
CA GLU A 201 0.63 32.99 -14.96
C GLU A 201 0.16 34.34 -14.44
N ASN A 202 -0.96 34.38 -13.71
CA ASN A 202 -1.51 35.61 -13.15
C ASN A 202 -0.57 36.25 -12.11
N PHE A 203 0.07 35.45 -11.24
CA PHE A 203 1.05 35.98 -10.28
C PHE A 203 2.34 36.45 -10.95
N SER A 204 2.83 35.71 -11.94
CA SER A 204 4.05 36.08 -12.68
C SER A 204 3.81 37.33 -13.55
N GLY A 205 2.61 37.45 -14.11
CA GLY A 205 2.15 38.54 -14.97
C GLY A 205 1.39 39.65 -14.26
N ILE A 206 1.40 39.71 -12.92
CA ILE A 206 0.52 40.60 -12.15
C ILE A 206 0.66 42.09 -12.54
N ARG A 207 1.88 42.51 -12.91
CA ARG A 207 2.13 43.89 -13.39
C ARG A 207 1.37 44.20 -14.68
N VAL A 208 1.27 43.24 -15.60
CA VAL A 208 0.55 43.39 -16.87
C VAL A 208 -0.96 43.45 -16.60
N ILE A 209 -1.47 42.57 -15.72
CA ILE A 209 -2.89 42.58 -15.36
C ILE A 209 -3.29 43.93 -14.76
N LYS A 210 -2.48 44.45 -13.82
CA LYS A 210 -2.71 45.77 -13.20
C LYS A 210 -2.56 46.93 -14.18
N SER A 211 -1.60 46.88 -15.10
CA SER A 211 -1.41 47.97 -16.08
C SER A 211 -2.58 48.11 -17.05
N TYR A 212 -3.30 47.01 -17.31
CA TYR A 212 -4.51 47.00 -18.14
C TYR A 212 -5.81 47.07 -17.34
N PHE A 213 -5.74 47.24 -16.01
CA PHE A 213 -6.91 47.24 -15.11
C PHE A 213 -7.83 46.02 -15.31
N ARG A 214 -7.23 44.82 -15.46
CA ARG A 214 -7.92 43.56 -15.78
C ARG A 214 -8.09 42.62 -14.57
N GLU A 215 -7.90 43.10 -13.35
CA GLU A 215 -7.96 42.27 -12.13
C GLU A 215 -9.32 41.57 -11.98
N GLU A 216 -10.42 42.31 -12.07
CA GLU A 216 -11.78 41.76 -11.92
C GLU A 216 -12.09 40.71 -13.01
N PHE A 217 -11.62 40.95 -14.24
CA PHE A 217 -11.77 39.99 -15.33
C PHE A 217 -11.04 38.67 -15.01
N GLU A 218 -9.78 38.74 -14.59
CA GLU A 218 -8.99 37.57 -14.24
C GLU A 218 -9.54 36.83 -13.01
N ILE A 219 -10.06 37.55 -12.01
CA ILE A 219 -10.76 36.97 -10.86
C ILE A 219 -12.03 36.24 -11.32
N SER A 220 -12.80 36.82 -12.23
CA SER A 220 -14.04 36.19 -12.75
C SER A 220 -13.75 34.90 -13.52
N GLU A 221 -12.72 34.90 -14.37
CA GLU A 221 -12.30 33.71 -15.14
C GLU A 221 -11.76 32.63 -14.19
N PHE A 222 -10.92 32.99 -13.21
CA PHE A 222 -10.45 32.04 -12.20
C PHE A 222 -11.60 31.45 -11.38
N THR A 223 -12.59 32.27 -11.02
CA THR A 223 -13.78 31.82 -10.26
C THR A 223 -14.61 30.82 -11.07
N LYS A 224 -14.80 31.07 -12.38
CA LYS A 224 -15.48 30.15 -13.29
C LYS A 224 -14.77 28.80 -13.40
N GLU A 225 -13.44 28.83 -13.57
CA GLU A 225 -12.61 27.63 -13.64
C GLU A 225 -12.65 26.83 -12.32
N SER A 226 -12.62 27.55 -11.19
CA SER A 226 -12.72 26.97 -9.83
C SER A 226 -14.08 26.34 -9.57
N GLN A 227 -15.16 26.97 -10.05
CA GLN A 227 -16.51 26.42 -9.95
C GLN A 227 -16.64 25.13 -10.77
N GLU A 228 -16.04 25.06 -11.96
CA GLU A 228 -16.02 23.82 -12.74
C GLU A 228 -15.23 22.71 -12.02
N TYR A 229 -14.08 23.05 -11.44
CA TYR A 229 -13.31 22.13 -10.61
C TYR A 229 -14.11 21.60 -9.41
N LEU A 230 -14.86 22.48 -8.73
CA LEU A 230 -15.76 22.10 -7.64
C LEU A 230 -16.86 21.16 -8.14
N ASN A 231 -17.51 21.47 -9.26
CA ASN A 231 -18.57 20.63 -9.85
C ASN A 231 -18.05 19.22 -10.20
N ARG A 232 -16.84 19.12 -10.77
CA ARG A 232 -16.18 17.84 -11.07
C ARG A 232 -15.87 17.05 -9.79
N ASN A 233 -15.37 17.72 -8.75
CA ASN A 233 -15.15 17.10 -7.44
C ASN A 233 -16.45 16.58 -6.81
N MET A 234 -17.51 17.40 -6.80
CA MET A 234 -18.80 16.99 -6.25
C MET A 234 -19.40 15.79 -7.00
N ALA A 235 -19.22 15.70 -8.32
CA ALA A 235 -19.62 14.53 -9.09
C ALA A 235 -18.85 13.25 -8.68
N LEU A 236 -17.55 13.38 -8.34
CA LEU A 236 -16.77 12.26 -7.81
C LEU A 236 -17.21 11.89 -6.39
N VAL A 237 -17.45 12.87 -5.52
CA VAL A 237 -17.89 12.66 -4.13
C VAL A 237 -19.21 11.87 -4.10
N LYS A 238 -20.18 12.20 -4.95
CA LYS A 238 -21.45 11.44 -5.06
C LYS A 238 -21.25 9.96 -5.39
N ILE A 239 -20.21 9.62 -6.15
CA ILE A 239 -19.88 8.22 -6.46
C ILE A 239 -19.21 7.56 -5.26
N ARG A 240 -18.32 8.28 -4.57
CA ARG A 240 -17.60 7.76 -3.40
C ARG A 240 -18.50 7.57 -2.18
N SER A 241 -19.47 8.45 -1.97
CA SER A 241 -20.41 8.38 -0.83
C SER A 241 -21.29 7.13 -0.86
N LEU A 242 -21.43 6.47 -2.01
CA LEU A 242 -22.11 5.16 -2.12
C LEU A 242 -21.29 4.01 -1.51
N PHE A 243 -19.98 4.16 -1.35
CA PHE A 243 -19.06 3.11 -0.88
C PHE A 243 -18.45 3.38 0.48
N GLN A 244 -18.25 4.66 0.81
CA GLN A 244 -17.83 5.13 2.13
C GLN A 244 -18.83 6.22 2.55
N PRO A 245 -19.99 5.83 3.12
CA PRO A 245 -20.96 6.79 3.65
C PRO A 245 -20.39 7.61 4.79
#